data_AF-A0A6J4MD46-F1
#
_entry.id   AF-A0A6J4MD46-F1
#
_cell.length_a   1.000
_cell.length_b   1.000
_cell.length_c   1.000
_cell.angle_alpha   90.00
_cell.angle_beta   90.00
_cell.angle_gamma   90.00
#
_symmetry.space_group_name_H-M   'P 1'
#
loop_
_entity.id
_entity.type
_entity.pdbx_description
1 polymer ?
#
loop_
_entity_poly.entity_id
_entity_poly.type
_entity_poly.pdbx_seq_one_letter_code
_entity_poly.pdbx_strand_id
1 'polypeptide(L)'
;MDLTDSLKALFIDTAKTLKGSARRVFMARTVKELGPGGQRHAERELGWSRVLIRKGTRELESGIPYKDNFSARGRKRAEDHLPNLLIDVKGIVDGHSQTDPQFRTNRLYTRISAAEVRRQLIAHKGYTDAELPTAETIGAKLTALGYFPRKVAKTRPQKNSQKLTPSSST
;
A
#
# COMPACT_ATOMS: atom_id res chain seq x y z
N MET A 1 22.43 -32.85 -29.08
CA MET A 1 21.44 -33.78 -28.55
C MET A 1 20.09 -33.25 -28.99
N ASP A 2 19.35 -34.02 -29.79
CA ASP A 2 18.04 -33.58 -30.25
C ASP A 2 17.00 -33.96 -29.17
N LEU A 3 16.28 -32.97 -28.66
CA LEU A 3 15.17 -33.24 -27.74
C LEU A 3 13.99 -33.81 -28.53
N THR A 4 13.38 -34.88 -28.04
CA THR A 4 12.09 -35.34 -28.53
C THR A 4 11.00 -34.32 -28.21
N ASP A 5 9.95 -34.26 -29.02
CA ASP A 5 8.85 -33.31 -28.79
C ASP A 5 8.13 -33.54 -27.45
N SER A 6 8.07 -34.80 -26.99
CA SER A 6 7.52 -35.13 -25.67
C SER A 6 8.34 -34.53 -24.53
N LEU A 7 9.67 -34.57 -24.62
CA LEU A 7 10.56 -33.95 -23.63
C LEU A 7 10.49 -32.43 -23.66
N LYS A 8 10.41 -31.82 -24.86
CA LYS A 8 10.21 -30.38 -24.98
C LYS A 8 8.93 -29.94 -24.28
N ALA A 9 7.82 -30.64 -24.54
CA ALA A 9 6.53 -30.37 -23.90
C ALA A 9 6.62 -30.49 -22.38
N LEU A 10 7.22 -31.56 -21.87
CA LEU A 10 7.41 -31.79 -20.43
C LEU A 10 8.21 -30.66 -19.78
N PHE A 11 9.34 -30.25 -20.38
CA PHE A 11 10.17 -29.18 -19.84
C PHE A 11 9.45 -27.83 -19.85
N ILE A 12 8.74 -27.51 -20.94
CA ILE A 12 7.97 -26.26 -21.04
C ILE A 12 6.86 -26.24 -19.99
N ASP A 13 6.12 -27.34 -19.81
CA ASP A 13 5.05 -27.41 -18.82
C ASP A 13 5.56 -27.33 -17.38
N THR A 14 6.63 -28.07 -17.07
CA THR A 14 7.30 -28.00 -15.77
C THR A 14 7.76 -26.58 -15.47
N ALA A 15 8.39 -25.91 -16.44
CA ALA A 15 8.82 -24.53 -16.30
C ALA A 15 7.66 -23.55 -16.10
N LYS A 16 6.48 -23.80 -16.69
CA LYS A 16 5.27 -22.97 -16.48
C LYS A 16 4.67 -23.16 -15.10
N THR A 17 4.68 -24.39 -14.59
CA THR A 17 4.17 -24.74 -13.26
C THR A 17 5.04 -24.14 -12.15
N LEU A 18 6.36 -24.14 -12.32
CA LEU A 18 7.28 -23.56 -11.34
C LEU A 18 7.23 -22.02 -11.33
N LYS A 19 7.41 -21.42 -10.15
CA LYS A 19 7.39 -19.95 -9.96
C LYS A 19 8.74 -19.43 -9.46
N GLY A 20 9.00 -18.15 -9.76
CA GLY A 20 10.13 -17.41 -9.18
C GLY A 20 11.49 -18.07 -9.40
N SER A 21 12.24 -18.25 -8.31
CA SER A 21 13.59 -18.85 -8.34
C SER A 21 13.55 -20.34 -8.69
N ALA A 22 12.57 -21.11 -8.20
CA ALA A 22 12.45 -22.53 -8.52
C ALA A 22 12.42 -22.79 -10.03
N ARG A 23 11.68 -21.97 -10.77
CA ARG A 23 11.65 -22.02 -12.24
C ARG A 23 13.03 -21.76 -12.86
N ARG A 24 13.73 -20.73 -12.39
CA ARG A 24 15.05 -20.33 -12.93
C ARG A 24 16.11 -21.40 -12.64
N VAL A 25 16.11 -21.95 -11.43
CA VAL A 25 17.01 -23.02 -11.01
C VAL A 25 16.76 -24.29 -11.82
N PHE A 26 15.49 -24.65 -12.05
CA PHE A 26 15.14 -25.77 -12.94
C PHE A 26 15.71 -25.57 -14.35
N MET A 27 15.42 -24.43 -14.99
CA MET A 27 15.94 -24.12 -16.33
C MET A 27 17.47 -24.16 -16.37
N ALA A 28 18.14 -23.65 -15.34
CA ALA A 28 19.59 -23.64 -15.27
C ALA A 28 20.18 -25.06 -15.12
N ARG A 29 19.56 -25.92 -14.31
CA ARG A 29 19.95 -27.33 -14.19
C ARG A 29 19.79 -28.05 -15.51
N THR A 30 18.63 -27.92 -16.16
CA THR A 30 18.39 -28.52 -17.47
C THR A 30 19.43 -28.07 -18.49
N VAL A 31 19.74 -26.78 -18.55
CA VAL A 31 20.74 -26.24 -19.48
C VAL A 31 22.17 -26.71 -19.14
N LYS A 32 22.50 -26.93 -17.87
CA LYS A 32 23.77 -27.51 -17.46
C LYS A 32 23.94 -28.93 -17.98
N GLU A 33 22.88 -29.75 -17.90
CA GLU A 33 22.86 -31.11 -18.44
C GLU A 33 22.95 -31.15 -19.98
N LEU A 34 22.42 -30.13 -20.67
CA LEU A 34 22.55 -29.99 -22.13
C LEU A 34 23.99 -29.66 -22.60
N GLY A 35 24.89 -29.32 -21.67
CA GLY A 35 26.30 -29.09 -21.96
C GLY A 35 26.60 -27.81 -22.75
N PRO A 36 27.78 -27.73 -23.39
CA PRO A 36 28.21 -26.56 -24.15
C PRO A 36 27.20 -26.14 -25.22
N GLY A 37 26.82 -24.87 -25.23
CA GLY A 37 25.79 -24.37 -26.15
C GLY A 37 24.34 -24.63 -25.71
N GLY A 38 24.12 -25.28 -24.57
CA GLY A 38 22.79 -25.59 -24.02
C GLY A 38 21.88 -24.37 -23.89
N GLN A 39 22.42 -23.17 -23.62
CA GLN A 39 21.63 -21.93 -23.59
C GLN A 39 21.01 -21.58 -24.95
N ARG A 40 21.78 -21.72 -26.04
CA ARG A 40 21.29 -21.45 -27.40
C ARG A 40 20.31 -22.54 -27.84
N HIS A 41 20.57 -23.78 -27.43
CA HIS A 41 19.68 -24.90 -27.70
C HIS A 41 18.33 -24.73 -26.99
N ALA A 42 18.32 -24.38 -25.69
CA ALA A 42 17.10 -24.14 -24.94
C ALA A 42 16.30 -22.91 -25.42
N GLU A 43 16.97 -21.86 -25.91
CA GLU A 43 16.30 -20.73 -26.55
C GLU A 43 15.55 -21.15 -27.81
N ARG A 44 16.20 -21.94 -28.67
CA ARG A 44 15.63 -22.40 -29.94
C ARG A 44 14.52 -23.44 -29.77
N GLU A 45 14.75 -24.45 -28.93
CA GLU A 45 13.84 -25.60 -28.81
C GLU A 45 12.74 -25.40 -27.76
N LEU A 46 13.02 -24.65 -26.68
CA LEU A 46 12.11 -24.50 -25.54
C LEU A 46 11.57 -23.07 -25.40
N GLY A 47 12.05 -22.12 -26.21
CA GLY A 47 11.69 -20.71 -26.11
C GLY A 47 12.18 -20.04 -24.83
N TRP A 48 13.17 -20.61 -24.14
CA TRP A 48 13.63 -20.09 -22.85
C TRP A 48 14.59 -18.92 -23.02
N SER A 49 14.31 -17.81 -22.33
CA SER A 49 15.19 -16.64 -22.36
C SER A 49 16.56 -16.95 -21.74
N ARG A 50 17.63 -16.72 -22.52
CA ARG A 50 19.02 -16.84 -22.04
C ARG A 50 19.32 -15.94 -20.83
N VAL A 51 18.62 -14.82 -20.68
CA VAL A 51 18.77 -13.92 -19.52
C VAL A 51 18.24 -14.59 -18.25
N LEU A 52 17.08 -15.25 -18.32
CA LEU A 52 16.52 -16.01 -17.20
C LEU A 52 17.39 -17.20 -16.83
N ILE A 53 17.92 -17.91 -17.83
CA ILE A 53 18.84 -19.03 -17.62
C ILE A 53 20.09 -18.54 -16.88
N ARG A 54 20.75 -17.47 -17.33
CA ARG A 54 21.93 -16.90 -16.64
C ARG A 54 21.64 -16.51 -15.19
N LYS A 55 20.47 -15.92 -14.93
CA LYS A 55 20.04 -15.60 -13.56
C LYS A 55 19.88 -16.87 -12.73
N GLY A 56 19.24 -17.90 -13.29
CA GLY A 56 19.11 -19.22 -12.67
C GLY A 56 20.44 -19.93 -12.43
N THR A 57 21.41 -19.79 -13.34
CA THR A 57 22.76 -20.36 -13.20
C THR A 57 23.46 -19.77 -11.98
N ARG A 58 23.40 -18.44 -11.80
CA ARG A 58 23.95 -17.79 -10.60
C ARG A 58 23.25 -18.22 -9.32
N GLU A 59 21.92 -18.39 -9.34
CA GLU A 59 21.16 -18.91 -8.18
C GLU A 59 21.55 -20.35 -7.86
N LEU A 60 21.75 -21.18 -8.90
CA LEU A 60 22.16 -22.58 -8.75
C LEU A 60 23.59 -22.71 -8.21
N GLU A 61 24.51 -21.88 -8.68
CA GLU A 61 25.92 -21.88 -8.25
C GLU A 61 26.11 -21.33 -6.83
N SER A 62 25.39 -20.26 -6.49
CA SER A 62 25.46 -19.64 -5.16
C SER A 62 24.62 -20.38 -4.11
N GLY A 63 23.64 -21.19 -4.53
CA GLY A 63 22.65 -21.80 -3.64
C GLY A 63 21.64 -20.82 -3.05
N ILE A 64 21.71 -19.52 -3.39
CA ILE A 64 20.90 -18.46 -2.82
C ILE A 64 19.93 -17.94 -3.88
N PRO A 65 18.61 -17.97 -3.64
CA PRO A 65 17.65 -17.43 -4.59
C PRO A 65 17.73 -15.89 -4.63
N TYR A 66 17.71 -15.28 -5.83
CA TYR A 66 17.53 -13.84 -5.90
C TYR A 66 16.15 -13.46 -5.37
N LYS A 67 16.14 -12.66 -4.30
CA LYS A 67 14.93 -12.05 -3.75
C LYS A 67 14.59 -10.79 -4.54
N ASP A 68 13.39 -10.74 -5.10
CA ASP A 68 12.92 -9.54 -5.78
C ASP A 68 12.67 -8.42 -4.74
N ASN A 69 13.33 -7.28 -4.91
CA ASN A 69 13.26 -6.16 -3.99
C ASN A 69 12.08 -5.22 -4.33
N PHE A 70 10.85 -5.75 -4.31
CA PHE A 70 9.66 -4.96 -4.61
C PHE A 70 9.43 -3.84 -3.60
N SER A 71 9.79 -4.06 -2.34
CA SER A 71 9.63 -3.06 -1.27
C SER A 71 10.50 -1.82 -1.47
N ALA A 72 11.65 -1.93 -2.14
CA ALA A 72 12.47 -0.77 -2.49
C ALA A 72 11.92 0.04 -3.69
N ARG A 73 10.96 -0.51 -4.43
CA ARG A 73 10.34 0.18 -5.57
C ARG A 73 9.11 0.97 -5.12
N GLY A 74 8.75 1.97 -5.92
CA GLY A 74 7.51 2.73 -5.74
C GLY A 74 7.61 3.87 -4.72
N ARG A 75 6.53 4.65 -4.65
CA ARG A 75 6.43 5.78 -3.72
C ARG A 75 6.22 5.27 -2.29
N LYS A 76 7.06 5.75 -1.38
CA LYS A 76 6.97 5.45 0.05
C LYS A 76 5.80 6.18 0.69
N ARG A 77 5.35 5.67 1.85
CA ARG A 77 4.25 6.30 2.58
C ARG A 77 4.76 7.59 3.22
N ALA A 78 3.86 8.52 3.56
CA ALA A 78 4.25 9.80 4.14
C ALA A 78 5.04 9.62 5.46
N GLU A 79 4.69 8.63 6.26
CA GLU A 79 5.35 8.24 7.52
C GLU A 79 6.77 7.69 7.33
N ASP A 80 7.12 7.18 6.15
CA ASP A 80 8.49 6.76 5.87
C ASP A 80 9.41 7.99 5.74
N HIS A 81 8.85 9.13 5.33
CA HIS A 81 9.56 10.41 5.20
C HIS A 81 9.42 11.27 6.47
N LEU A 82 8.26 11.20 7.13
CA LEU A 82 7.90 11.96 8.32
C LEU A 82 7.50 11.00 9.44
N PRO A 83 8.48 10.42 10.17
CA PRO A 83 8.21 9.35 11.15
C PRO A 83 7.27 9.80 12.28
N ASN A 84 7.28 11.08 12.65
CA ASN A 84 6.44 11.63 13.71
C ASN A 84 5.04 12.07 13.24
N LEU A 85 4.76 12.04 11.93
CA LEU A 85 3.53 12.59 11.36
C LEU A 85 2.27 11.98 11.99
N LEU A 86 2.24 10.66 12.21
CA LEU A 86 1.08 10.00 12.79
C LEU A 86 0.86 10.37 14.26
N ILE A 87 1.94 10.54 15.01
CA ILE A 87 1.90 10.95 16.42
C ILE A 87 1.36 12.38 16.51
N ASP A 88 1.85 13.27 15.65
CA ASP A 88 1.43 14.66 15.63
C ASP A 88 -0.01 14.84 15.17
N VAL A 89 -0.43 14.11 14.13
CA VAL A 89 -1.83 14.04 13.69
C VAL A 89 -2.72 13.58 14.82
N LYS A 90 -2.33 12.51 15.53
CA LYS A 90 -3.09 12.00 16.67
C LYS A 90 -3.20 13.04 17.79
N GLY A 91 -2.08 13.68 18.16
CA GLY A 91 -2.07 14.69 19.22
C GLY A 91 -2.97 15.90 18.93
N ILE A 92 -3.14 16.27 17.66
CA ILE A 92 -4.10 17.29 17.25
C ILE A 92 -5.54 16.76 17.33
N VAL A 93 -5.77 15.59 16.76
CA VAL A 93 -7.12 15.09 16.50
C VAL A 93 -7.81 14.54 17.75
N ASP A 94 -7.05 14.02 18.72
CA ASP A 94 -7.59 13.46 19.96
C ASP A 94 -8.47 14.46 20.73
N GLY A 95 -8.05 15.72 20.85
CA GLY A 95 -8.84 16.78 21.49
C GLY A 95 -10.12 17.17 20.75
N HIS A 96 -10.22 16.80 19.47
CA HIS A 96 -11.37 17.08 18.60
C HIS A 96 -12.25 15.86 18.30
N SER A 97 -11.92 14.72 18.90
CA SER A 97 -12.58 13.43 18.68
C SER A 97 -13.69 13.18 19.70
N GLN A 98 -14.74 12.51 19.24
CA GLN A 98 -15.86 12.06 20.07
C GLN A 98 -16.22 10.63 19.67
N THR A 99 -16.52 9.78 20.66
CA THR A 99 -17.10 8.45 20.38
C THR A 99 -18.43 8.59 19.66
N ASP A 100 -18.79 7.57 18.89
CA ASP A 100 -20.12 7.46 18.28
C ASP A 100 -21.24 7.79 19.28
N PRO A 101 -22.04 8.85 19.04
CA PRO A 101 -23.10 9.26 19.97
C PRO A 101 -24.14 8.19 20.26
N GLN A 102 -24.34 7.24 19.34
CA GLN A 102 -25.26 6.12 19.52
C GLN A 102 -24.61 4.91 20.22
N PHE A 103 -23.30 4.97 20.49
CA PHE A 103 -22.48 3.89 21.06
C PHE A 103 -22.64 2.54 20.32
N ARG A 104 -22.97 2.58 19.03
CA ARG A 104 -23.12 1.37 18.20
C ARG A 104 -21.78 0.91 17.64
N THR A 105 -20.82 1.82 17.55
CA THR A 105 -19.51 1.56 16.96
C THR A 105 -18.39 2.19 17.80
N ASN A 106 -17.19 1.60 17.71
CA ASN A 106 -15.96 2.15 18.31
C ASN A 106 -15.32 3.24 17.44
N ARG A 107 -16.08 3.86 16.53
CA ARG A 107 -15.55 4.90 15.63
C ARG A 107 -15.40 6.21 16.37
N LEU A 108 -14.28 6.88 16.15
CA LEU A 108 -14.03 8.23 16.66
C LEU A 108 -14.39 9.24 15.58
N TYR A 109 -15.39 10.06 15.86
CA TYR A 109 -15.81 11.13 14.97
C TYR A 109 -15.06 12.42 15.29
N THR A 110 -14.48 13.03 14.26
CA THR A 110 -13.73 14.28 14.40
C THR A 110 -14.51 15.45 13.84
N ARG A 111 -14.42 16.58 14.55
CA ARG A 111 -15.06 17.85 14.15
C ARG A 111 -14.21 18.68 13.18
N ILE A 112 -12.92 18.38 13.09
CA ILE A 112 -11.98 19.07 12.21
C ILE A 112 -11.79 18.30 10.90
N SER A 113 -11.65 19.03 9.80
CA SER A 113 -11.39 18.44 8.48
C SER A 113 -9.91 18.10 8.31
N ALA A 114 -9.58 17.24 7.35
CA ALA A 114 -8.18 16.93 7.04
C ALA A 114 -7.36 18.18 6.61
N ALA A 115 -8.01 19.14 5.95
CA ALA A 115 -7.37 20.42 5.60
C ALA A 115 -7.10 21.30 6.83
N GLU A 116 -7.97 21.24 7.85
CA GLU A 116 -7.72 21.90 9.13
C GLU A 116 -6.57 21.23 9.90
N VAL A 117 -6.55 19.88 9.94
CA VAL A 117 -5.43 19.13 10.53
C VAL A 117 -4.10 19.52 9.86
N ARG A 118 -4.08 19.65 8.53
CA ARG A 118 -2.89 20.11 7.80
C ARG A 118 -2.43 21.50 8.24
N ARG A 119 -3.36 22.46 8.38
CA ARG A 119 -3.03 23.81 8.85
C ARG A 119 -2.50 23.81 10.29
N GLN A 120 -3.06 22.98 11.16
CA GLN A 120 -2.62 22.87 12.55
C GLN A 120 -1.25 22.18 12.69
N LEU A 121 -0.91 21.23 11.81
CA LEU A 121 0.44 20.67 11.73
C LEU A 121 1.47 21.75 11.40
N ILE A 122 1.16 22.65 10.47
CA ILE A 122 2.04 23.79 10.14
C ILE A 122 2.14 24.74 11.34
N ALA A 123 1.00 25.14 11.91
CA ALA A 123 0.94 26.17 12.94
C ALA A 123 1.54 25.73 14.30
N HIS A 124 1.32 24.49 14.72
CA HIS A 124 1.66 24.02 16.07
C HIS A 124 2.81 23.02 16.11
N LYS A 125 3.11 22.36 14.99
CA LYS A 125 4.14 21.32 14.92
C LYS A 125 5.32 21.72 14.03
N GLY A 126 5.27 22.90 13.42
CA GLY A 126 6.40 23.50 12.71
C GLY A 126 6.73 22.87 11.36
N TYR A 127 5.83 22.05 10.81
CA TYR A 127 6.00 21.49 9.47
C TYR A 127 5.92 22.57 8.40
N THR A 128 6.70 22.44 7.33
CA THR A 128 6.56 23.33 6.17
C THR A 128 5.46 22.85 5.21
N ASP A 129 4.94 23.77 4.39
CA ASP A 129 3.90 23.45 3.40
C ASP A 129 4.39 22.41 2.37
N ALA A 130 5.68 22.49 1.99
CA ALA A 130 6.31 21.63 1.00
C ALA A 130 6.57 20.19 1.49
N GLU A 131 6.82 20.01 2.78
CA GLU A 131 7.08 18.69 3.37
C GLU A 131 5.79 17.91 3.63
N LEU A 132 4.69 18.63 3.94
CA LEU A 132 3.43 17.99 4.27
C LEU A 132 2.74 17.41 3.05
N PRO A 133 2.19 16.19 3.18
CA PRO A 133 1.36 15.64 2.12
C PRO A 133 0.05 16.42 1.98
N THR A 134 -0.67 16.15 0.89
CA THR A 134 -1.95 16.80 0.60
C THR A 134 -3.00 16.51 1.66
N ALA A 135 -4.02 17.38 1.76
CA ALA A 135 -5.14 17.18 2.68
C ALA A 135 -5.86 15.83 2.47
N GLU A 136 -5.93 15.33 1.24
CA GLU A 136 -6.48 13.99 0.95
C GLU A 136 -5.64 12.87 1.57
N THR A 137 -4.31 12.96 1.46
CA THR A 137 -3.40 11.99 2.07
C THR A 137 -3.56 12.00 3.58
N ILE A 138 -3.66 13.19 4.20
CA ILE A 138 -3.93 13.33 5.63
C ILE A 138 -5.28 12.71 5.99
N GLY A 139 -6.32 12.92 5.17
CA GLY A 139 -7.63 12.28 5.32
C GLY A 139 -7.55 10.75 5.33
N ALA A 140 -6.80 10.17 4.39
CA ALA A 140 -6.55 8.74 4.36
C ALA A 140 -5.81 8.24 5.61
N LYS A 141 -4.86 9.03 6.15
CA LYS A 141 -4.19 8.72 7.43
C LYS A 141 -5.13 8.80 8.62
N LEU A 142 -6.02 9.78 8.68
CA LEU A 142 -7.05 9.89 9.72
C LEU A 142 -7.93 8.64 9.73
N THR A 143 -8.42 8.23 8.55
CA THR A 143 -9.24 7.01 8.42
C THR A 143 -8.47 5.75 8.84
N ALA A 144 -7.19 5.63 8.46
CA ALA A 144 -6.34 4.52 8.88
C ALA A 144 -6.09 4.48 10.40
N LEU A 145 -6.07 5.65 11.06
CA LEU A 145 -5.97 5.78 12.51
C LEU A 145 -7.32 5.60 13.23
N GLY A 146 -8.43 5.39 12.51
CA GLY A 146 -9.77 5.19 13.08
C GLY A 146 -10.55 6.47 13.33
N TYR A 147 -10.08 7.61 12.82
CA TYR A 147 -10.77 8.89 12.91
C TYR A 147 -11.58 9.17 11.64
N PHE A 148 -12.84 9.53 11.83
CA PHE A 148 -13.78 9.78 10.75
C PHE A 148 -14.33 11.20 10.84
N PRO A 149 -14.13 12.06 9.83
CA PRO A 149 -14.69 13.40 9.86
C PRO A 149 -16.22 13.31 9.82
N ARG A 150 -16.89 14.00 10.76
CA ARG A 150 -18.35 14.10 10.79
C ARG A 150 -18.75 15.52 11.13
N LYS A 151 -19.68 16.07 10.37
CA LYS A 151 -20.37 17.30 10.75
C LYS A 151 -21.20 17.01 11.99
N VAL A 152 -20.78 17.56 13.12
CA VAL A 152 -21.55 17.47 14.36
C VAL A 152 -22.58 18.59 14.33
N ALA A 153 -23.86 18.22 14.26
CA ALA A 153 -24.93 19.16 14.53
C ALA A 153 -24.85 19.55 16.01
N LYS A 154 -24.86 20.85 16.31
CA LYS A 154 -25.02 21.32 17.69
C LYS A 154 -26.41 20.93 18.22
N THR A 155 -26.57 20.98 19.54
CA THR A 155 -27.84 20.74 20.21
C THR A 155 -28.94 21.60 19.59
N ARG A 156 -30.08 20.98 19.29
CA ARG A 156 -31.33 21.70 19.01
C ARG A 156 -32.13 21.69 20.31
N PRO A 157 -32.02 22.71 21.17
CA PRO A 157 -32.77 22.74 22.42
C PRO A 157 -34.26 22.70 22.10
N GLN A 158 -35.00 21.79 22.74
CA GLN A 158 -36.45 21.79 22.63
C GLN A 158 -36.99 23.02 23.36
N LYS A 159 -37.47 23.98 22.58
CA LYS A 159 -38.07 25.21 23.11
C LYS A 159 -39.54 24.92 23.43
N ASN A 160 -39.83 24.67 24.71
CA ASN A 160 -41.18 24.38 25.20
C ASN A 160 -42.04 25.64 25.44
N SER A 161 -41.52 26.84 25.18
CA SER A 161 -42.29 28.08 25.28
C SER A 161 -43.13 28.31 24.02
N GLN A 162 -44.41 28.65 24.18
CA GLN A 162 -45.25 29.15 23.08
C GLN A 162 -44.61 30.39 22.44
N LYS A 163 -44.65 30.50 21.10
CA LYS A 163 -44.20 31.71 20.40
C LYS A 163 -45.11 32.87 20.81
N LEU A 164 -44.54 33.99 21.25
CA LEU A 164 -45.30 35.20 21.53
C LEU A 164 -46.07 35.63 20.27
N THR A 165 -47.38 35.81 20.41
CA THR A 165 -48.23 36.35 19.36
C THR A 165 -47.96 37.84 19.20
N PRO A 166 -47.86 38.36 17.97
CA PRO A 166 -47.76 39.80 17.77
C PRO A 166 -49.05 40.46 18.27
N SER A 167 -48.92 41.47 19.13
CA SER A 167 -50.05 42.28 19.60
C SER A 167 -50.59 43.13 18.45
N SER A 168 -51.91 43.13 18.27
CA SER A 168 -52.56 44.03 17.32
C SER A 168 -52.27 45.49 17.69
N SER A 169 -51.62 46.22 16.79
CA SER A 169 -51.51 47.68 16.87
C SER A 169 -52.91 48.26 16.76
N THR A 170 -53.33 49.05 17.75
CA THR A 170 -54.55 49.87 17.67
C THR A 170 -54.25 51.15 16.90
#